data_AF-A0A4V3HE25-F1
#
_entry.id   AF-A0A4V3HE25-F1
#
_cell.length_a   1.000
_cell.length_b   1.000
_cell.length_c   1.000
_cell.angle_alpha   90.00
_cell.angle_beta   90.00
_cell.angle_gamma   90.00
#
_symmetry.space_group_name_H-M   'P 1'
#
loop_
_entity.id
_entity.type
_entity.pdbx_description
1 polymer ?
#
loop_
_entity_poly.entity_id
_entity_poly.type
_entity_poly.pdbx_seq_one_letter_code
_entity_poly.pdbx_strand_id
1 'polypeptide(L)'
;MVTVMRRWPSKHSRETIGRSQFKRGSDAVPVPAGISERACREFEASLATLQSVTEKMHRVEDSSGVDSIEFAQALDTYRRARLVWLSNEMQLRSDAVCTRARALPPRRVLIVVSACEPIAASYALLLRLKGYRVMSAQGRTELDAMLTRFAPEAVLLDLDTRFGRKIAYAVRVRQRMRGARVVGLASRPRMVSQNRLLDVTLRKPAPLRILMEALQPVN
;
A
#
# COMPACT_ATOMS: atom_id res chain seq x y z
N MET A 1 82.22 -34.92 -16.45
CA MET A 1 82.33 -34.69 -14.99
C MET A 1 81.02 -35.08 -14.32
N VAL A 2 81.04 -36.22 -13.61
CA VAL A 2 80.77 -36.41 -12.17
C VAL A 2 79.32 -36.81 -11.84
N THR A 3 79.20 -38.11 -11.57
CA THR A 3 78.40 -38.85 -10.57
C THR A 3 77.70 -38.04 -9.49
N VAL A 4 76.54 -38.51 -8.99
CA VAL A 4 76.30 -38.87 -7.56
C VAL A 4 74.79 -39.15 -7.33
N MET A 5 74.51 -40.40 -6.97
CA MET A 5 73.34 -40.84 -6.19
C MET A 5 73.28 -40.15 -4.82
N ARG A 6 72.09 -39.96 -4.23
CA ARG A 6 71.86 -40.36 -2.82
C ARG A 6 70.38 -40.32 -2.39
N ARG A 7 70.11 -41.24 -1.46
CA ARG A 7 68.86 -41.64 -0.77
C ARG A 7 68.38 -40.63 0.29
N TRP A 8 67.05 -40.71 0.57
CA TRP A 8 66.24 -40.66 1.84
C TRP A 8 66.75 -39.87 3.09
N PRO A 9 65.90 -39.36 4.03
CA PRO A 9 64.76 -40.08 4.64
C PRO A 9 63.54 -39.26 5.15
N SER A 10 62.54 -40.04 5.59
CA SER A 10 61.38 -39.74 6.43
C SER A 10 61.67 -38.89 7.68
N LYS A 11 60.76 -37.97 8.02
CA LYS A 11 60.43 -37.62 9.41
C LYS A 11 58.93 -37.37 9.59
N HIS A 12 58.39 -38.09 10.56
CA HIS A 12 57.12 -37.86 11.21
C HIS A 12 56.98 -36.42 11.71
N SER A 13 55.83 -35.80 11.47
CA SER A 13 55.24 -34.84 12.39
C SER A 13 53.77 -35.19 12.59
N ARG A 14 53.46 -35.59 13.82
CA ARG A 14 52.11 -35.73 14.34
C ARG A 14 51.53 -34.33 14.47
N GLU A 15 50.60 -33.96 13.60
CA GLU A 15 49.71 -32.83 13.89
C GLU A 15 48.55 -33.32 14.75
N THR A 16 48.53 -32.80 15.96
CA THR A 16 47.45 -32.82 16.94
C THR A 16 46.12 -32.45 16.31
N ILE A 17 45.18 -33.40 16.36
CA ILE A 17 43.76 -33.17 16.11
C ILE A 17 43.24 -32.22 17.20
N GLY A 18 43.24 -30.93 16.89
CA GLY A 18 42.45 -29.93 17.61
C GLY A 18 40.98 -30.26 17.42
N ARG A 19 40.31 -30.68 18.49
CA ARG A 19 38.85 -30.73 18.59
C ARG A 19 38.31 -29.32 18.35
N SER A 20 37.98 -29.02 17.10
CA SER A 20 37.15 -27.88 16.74
C SER A 20 35.79 -28.10 17.39
N GLN A 21 35.55 -27.38 18.48
CA GLN A 21 34.22 -27.18 19.00
C GLN A 21 33.44 -26.42 17.93
N PHE A 22 32.70 -27.16 17.11
CA PHE A 22 31.58 -26.64 16.34
C PHE A 22 30.53 -26.14 17.34
N LYS A 23 30.73 -24.94 17.87
CA LYS A 23 29.65 -24.11 18.37
C LYS A 23 28.71 -23.92 17.19
N ARG A 24 27.63 -24.70 17.15
CA ARG A 24 26.39 -24.32 16.47
C ARG A 24 25.89 -23.06 17.16
N GLY A 25 26.52 -21.93 16.84
CA GLY A 25 25.91 -20.63 16.95
C GLY A 25 24.69 -20.70 16.06
N SER A 26 23.53 -20.86 16.69
CA SER A 26 22.26 -20.52 16.08
C SER A 26 22.31 -19.02 15.82
N ASP A 27 23.01 -18.61 14.76
CA ASP A 27 22.84 -17.33 14.11
C ASP A 27 21.44 -17.38 13.51
N ALA A 28 20.44 -17.21 14.39
CA ALA A 28 19.11 -16.88 14.00
C ALA A 28 19.23 -15.54 13.29
N VAL A 29 19.38 -15.60 11.97
CA VAL A 29 19.29 -14.45 11.09
C VAL A 29 18.05 -13.68 11.55
N PRO A 30 18.18 -12.45 12.08
CA PRO A 30 17.03 -11.71 12.54
C PRO A 30 16.12 -11.56 11.33
N VAL A 31 14.98 -12.22 11.39
CA VAL A 31 13.94 -12.10 10.36
C VAL A 31 13.66 -10.60 10.30
N PRO A 32 13.90 -9.93 9.16
CA PRO A 32 13.68 -8.50 9.07
C PRO A 32 12.23 -8.25 9.42
N ALA A 33 12.02 -7.48 10.49
CA ALA A 33 10.70 -7.13 10.95
C ALA A 33 9.94 -6.55 9.75
N GLY A 34 8.84 -7.17 9.36
CA GLY A 34 7.92 -6.55 8.41
C GLY A 34 7.51 -5.18 8.93
N ILE A 35 7.01 -4.31 8.03
CA ILE A 35 6.46 -3.00 8.40
C ILE A 35 5.62 -3.17 9.66
N SER A 36 5.92 -2.37 10.68
CA SER A 36 5.31 -2.47 12.01
C SER A 36 3.80 -2.55 11.86
N GLU A 37 3.21 -3.70 12.18
CA GLU A 37 1.76 -3.89 12.12
C GLU A 37 1.05 -2.86 13.00
N ARG A 38 1.71 -2.44 14.08
CA ARG A 38 1.28 -1.35 14.93
C ARG A 38 1.22 -0.02 14.16
N ALA A 39 2.29 0.36 13.45
CA ALA A 39 2.29 1.58 12.65
C ALA A 39 1.22 1.55 11.55
N CYS A 40 1.00 0.40 10.90
CA CYS A 40 -0.12 0.23 9.97
C CYS A 40 -1.47 0.48 10.65
N ARG A 41 -1.73 -0.13 11.80
CA ARG A 41 -3.01 0.03 12.54
C ARG A 41 -3.22 1.47 13.02
N GLU A 42 -2.18 2.12 13.54
CA GLU A 42 -2.24 3.51 14.01
C GLU A 42 -2.49 4.47 12.84
N PHE A 43 -1.90 4.22 11.67
CA PHE A 43 -2.17 4.98 10.45
C PHE A 43 -3.59 4.75 9.92
N GLU A 44 -4.09 3.52 9.90
CA GLU A 44 -5.48 3.22 9.52
C GLU A 44 -6.49 3.91 10.44
N ALA A 45 -6.24 3.91 11.76
CA ALA A 45 -7.09 4.57 12.74
C ALA A 45 -7.10 6.09 12.57
N SER A 46 -5.94 6.72 12.32
CA SER A 46 -5.87 8.16 12.06
C SER A 46 -6.53 8.53 10.73
N LEU A 47 -6.43 7.67 9.71
CA LEU A 47 -7.12 7.84 8.43
C LEU A 47 -8.66 7.80 8.60
N ALA A 48 -9.17 6.83 9.36
CA ALA A 48 -10.60 6.74 9.67
C ALA A 48 -11.11 7.96 10.43
N THR A 49 -10.32 8.45 11.39
CA THR A 49 -10.61 9.67 12.15
C THR A 49 -10.64 10.88 11.22
N LEU A 50 -9.63 11.04 10.35
CA LEU A 50 -9.55 12.14 9.39
C LEU A 50 -10.77 12.18 8.48
N GLN A 51 -11.19 11.03 7.93
CA GLN A 51 -12.39 10.97 7.10
C GLN A 51 -13.64 11.40 7.87
N SER A 52 -13.83 10.88 9.09
CA SER A 52 -14.99 11.21 9.92
C SER A 52 -15.08 12.71 10.22
N VAL A 53 -13.95 13.38 10.51
CA VAL A 53 -13.95 14.82 10.80
C VAL A 53 -14.12 15.65 9.53
N THR A 54 -13.61 15.20 8.38
CA THR A 54 -13.86 15.86 7.08
C THR A 54 -15.35 15.80 6.72
N GLU A 55 -15.99 14.64 6.87
CA GLU A 55 -17.43 14.52 6.64
C GLU A 55 -18.24 15.42 7.59
N LYS A 56 -17.83 15.51 8.86
CA LYS A 56 -18.48 16.41 9.83
C LYS A 56 -18.29 17.88 9.43
N MET A 57 -17.08 18.28 9.06
CA MET A 57 -16.77 19.65 8.63
C MET A 57 -17.63 20.07 7.44
N HIS A 58 -17.75 19.23 6.40
CA HIS A 58 -18.60 19.53 5.25
C HIS A 58 -20.09 19.61 5.62
N ARG A 59 -20.58 18.74 6.51
CA ARG A 59 -21.97 18.86 6.99
C ARG A 59 -22.22 20.19 7.71
N VAL A 60 -21.26 20.66 8.50
CA VAL A 60 -21.35 21.95 9.20
C VAL A 60 -21.26 23.12 8.24
N GLU A 61 -20.40 23.02 7.23
CA GLU A 61 -20.33 23.98 6.12
C GLU A 61 -21.70 24.13 5.43
N ASP A 62 -22.31 23.01 5.07
CA ASP A 62 -23.62 22.95 4.41
C ASP A 62 -24.76 23.47 5.31
N SER A 63 -24.69 23.25 6.63
CA SER A 63 -25.77 23.61 7.56
C SER A 63 -25.67 25.02 8.14
N SER A 64 -24.46 25.46 8.46
CA SER A 64 -24.20 26.65 9.27
C SER A 64 -23.44 27.73 8.50
N GLY A 65 -22.87 27.40 7.34
CA GLY A 65 -22.04 28.31 6.55
C GLY A 65 -20.61 28.45 7.08
N VAL A 66 -19.72 28.94 6.21
CA VAL A 66 -18.27 29.05 6.43
C VAL A 66 -17.89 30.05 7.52
N ASP A 67 -18.71 31.08 7.74
CA ASP A 67 -18.44 32.14 8.73
C ASP A 67 -18.92 31.80 10.15
N SER A 68 -19.50 30.61 10.35
CA SER A 68 -20.03 30.18 11.65
C SER A 68 -18.93 29.77 12.64
N ILE A 69 -19.20 29.95 13.93
CA ILE A 69 -18.32 29.47 15.02
C ILE A 69 -18.22 27.95 14.97
N GLU A 70 -19.32 27.27 14.63
CA GLU A 70 -19.38 25.81 14.46
C GLU A 70 -18.44 25.34 13.35
N PHE A 71 -18.41 26.04 12.21
CA PHE A 71 -17.48 25.71 11.13
C PHE A 71 -16.04 25.95 11.55
N ALA A 72 -15.73 27.06 12.23
CA ALA A 72 -14.40 27.33 12.75
C ALA A 72 -13.91 26.21 13.70
N GLN A 73 -14.77 25.72 14.61
CA GLN A 73 -14.47 24.59 15.50
C GLN A 73 -14.28 23.27 14.74
N ALA A 74 -15.13 23.00 13.74
CA ALA A 74 -15.01 21.81 12.90
C ALA A 74 -13.70 21.84 12.09
N LEU A 75 -13.30 23.00 11.59
CA LEU A 75 -12.06 23.21 10.86
C LEU A 75 -10.82 23.02 11.76
N ASP A 76 -10.84 23.50 13.01
CA ASP A 76 -9.76 23.24 13.98
C ASP A 76 -9.62 21.73 14.26
N THR A 77 -10.75 21.07 14.47
CA THR A 77 -10.79 19.61 14.69
C THR A 77 -10.21 18.85 13.49
N TYR A 78 -10.58 19.25 12.27
CA TYR A 78 -10.01 18.69 11.04
C TYR A 78 -8.50 18.92 10.96
N ARG A 79 -8.01 20.14 11.25
CA ARG A 79 -6.57 20.46 11.23
C ARG A 79 -5.79 19.59 12.20
N ARG A 80 -6.29 19.38 13.43
CA ARG A 80 -5.65 18.49 14.42
C ARG A 80 -5.60 17.05 13.95
N ALA A 81 -6.72 16.50 13.46
CA ALA A 81 -6.77 15.13 12.93
C ALA A 81 -5.80 14.95 11.76
N ARG A 82 -5.69 15.97 10.88
CA ARG A 82 -4.75 15.95 9.75
C ARG A 82 -3.29 15.91 10.20
N LEU A 83 -2.92 16.62 11.26
CA LEU A 83 -1.57 16.56 11.82
C LEU A 83 -1.23 15.18 12.37
N VAL A 84 -2.16 14.56 13.11
CA VAL A 84 -1.98 13.18 13.62
C VAL A 84 -1.83 12.19 12.46
N TRP A 85 -2.67 12.30 11.44
CA TRP A 85 -2.57 11.48 10.23
C TRP A 85 -1.21 11.65 9.53
N LEU A 86 -0.74 12.88 9.32
CA LEU A 86 0.58 13.16 8.72
C LEU A 86 1.72 12.59 9.57
N SER A 87 1.64 12.68 10.90
CA SER A 87 2.64 12.11 11.80
C SER A 87 2.73 10.59 11.64
N ASN A 88 1.59 9.90 11.65
CA ASN A 88 1.54 8.45 11.43
C ASN A 88 1.99 8.07 10.02
N GLU A 89 1.70 8.90 9.01
CA GLU A 89 2.20 8.71 7.64
C GLU A 89 3.74 8.72 7.59
N MET A 90 4.36 9.69 8.28
CA MET A 90 5.82 9.81 8.33
C MET A 90 6.47 8.63 9.07
N GLN A 91 5.89 8.19 10.19
CA GLN A 91 6.35 6.98 10.89
C GLN A 91 6.28 5.75 9.98
N LEU A 92 5.16 5.57 9.28
CA LEU A 92 4.96 4.45 8.37
C LEU A 92 5.95 4.48 7.19
N ARG A 93 6.25 5.67 6.65
CA ARG A 93 7.28 5.84 5.61
C ARG A 93 8.67 5.54 6.15
N SER A 94 8.99 5.97 7.38
CA SER A 94 10.26 5.68 8.03
C SER A 94 10.48 4.16 8.18
N ASP A 95 9.48 3.46 8.72
CA ASP A 95 9.51 2.01 8.90
C ASP A 95 9.70 1.26 7.57
N ALA A 96 9.11 1.80 6.50
CA ALA A 96 9.23 1.27 5.15
C ALA A 96 10.66 1.28 4.62
N VAL A 97 11.40 2.37 4.85
CA VAL A 97 12.79 2.50 4.38
C VAL A 97 13.67 1.43 5.05
N CYS A 98 13.38 1.12 6.31
CA CYS A 98 14.09 0.10 7.07
C CYS A 98 13.72 -1.34 6.69
N THR A 99 12.60 -1.55 5.98
CA THR A 99 12.04 -2.88 5.71
C THR A 99 12.20 -3.28 4.25
N ARG A 100 13.05 -4.28 3.97
CA ARG A 100 13.13 -4.91 2.64
C ARG A 100 11.99 -5.94 2.49
N ALA A 101 10.94 -5.59 1.75
CA ALA A 101 9.83 -6.52 1.47
C ALA A 101 10.31 -7.74 0.65
N ARG A 102 9.90 -8.96 1.04
CA ARG A 102 10.10 -10.18 0.23
C ARG A 102 9.25 -10.09 -1.05
N ALA A 103 9.88 -10.39 -2.19
CA ALA A 103 9.34 -10.17 -3.52
C ALA A 103 8.34 -11.26 -3.94
N LEU A 104 7.04 -10.98 -3.81
CA LEU A 104 6.05 -11.43 -4.79
C LEU A 104 6.14 -10.53 -6.03
N PRO A 105 5.86 -11.02 -7.25
CA PRO A 105 5.79 -10.15 -8.42
C PRO A 105 4.76 -9.04 -8.14
N PRO A 106 5.17 -7.77 -8.19
CA PRO A 106 4.38 -6.69 -7.63
C PRO A 106 3.19 -6.41 -8.54
N ARG A 107 1.98 -6.67 -8.05
CA ARG A 107 0.76 -6.44 -8.82
C ARG A 107 0.57 -4.96 -9.09
N ARG A 108 0.14 -4.63 -10.30
CA ARG A 108 -0.02 -3.25 -10.76
C ARG A 108 -1.42 -2.74 -10.43
N VAL A 109 -1.50 -1.79 -9.49
CA VAL A 109 -2.75 -1.16 -9.05
C VAL A 109 -2.79 0.28 -9.54
N LEU A 110 -3.89 0.65 -10.20
CA LEU A 110 -4.17 2.02 -10.57
C LEU A 110 -5.27 2.59 -9.67
N ILE A 111 -5.06 3.75 -9.05
CA ILE A 111 -6.08 4.42 -8.24
C ILE A 111 -6.63 5.63 -9.03
N VAL A 112 -7.94 5.68 -9.26
CA VAL A 112 -8.60 6.75 -10.03
C VAL A 112 -9.39 7.65 -9.11
N VAL A 113 -8.87 8.84 -8.87
CA VAL A 113 -9.27 9.69 -7.74
C VAL A 113 -9.63 11.08 -8.22
N SER A 114 -10.29 11.86 -7.37
CA SER A 114 -10.40 13.29 -7.60
C SER A 114 -9.12 13.98 -7.10
N ALA A 115 -8.82 15.17 -7.62
CA ALA A 115 -7.66 15.93 -7.17
C ALA A 115 -7.72 16.17 -5.65
N CYS A 116 -6.56 16.09 -4.99
CA CYS A 116 -6.40 16.36 -3.55
C CYS A 116 -7.16 15.43 -2.59
N GLU A 117 -7.39 14.17 -2.96
CA GLU A 117 -8.02 13.20 -2.07
C GLU A 117 -7.00 12.52 -1.13
N PRO A 118 -6.98 12.83 0.19
CA PRO A 118 -5.95 12.32 1.11
C PRO A 118 -6.06 10.82 1.37
N ILE A 119 -7.25 10.25 1.23
CA ILE A 119 -7.50 8.83 1.50
C ILE A 119 -6.88 7.95 0.41
N ALA A 120 -6.99 8.34 -0.86
CA ALA A 120 -6.29 7.66 -1.93
C ALA A 120 -4.75 7.69 -1.80
N ALA A 121 -4.18 8.82 -1.40
CA ALA A 121 -2.73 8.91 -1.15
C ALA A 121 -2.31 7.90 -0.06
N SER A 122 -3.14 7.78 0.98
CA SER A 122 -2.94 6.82 2.07
C SER A 122 -2.99 5.37 1.58
N TYR A 123 -3.96 5.00 0.74
CA TYR A 123 -3.99 3.66 0.13
C TYR A 123 -2.79 3.41 -0.77
N ALA A 124 -2.38 4.40 -1.58
CA ALA A 124 -1.22 4.26 -2.44
C ALA A 124 0.04 3.95 -1.63
N LEU A 125 0.23 4.64 -0.51
CA LEU A 125 1.31 4.36 0.42
C LEU A 125 1.20 2.94 0.97
N LEU A 126 0.09 2.59 1.63
CA LEU A 126 -0.10 1.26 2.24
C LEU A 126 0.09 0.10 1.26
N LEU A 127 -0.41 0.23 0.03
CA LEU A 127 -0.23 -0.79 -1.01
C LEU A 127 1.22 -0.88 -1.48
N ARG A 128 1.92 0.25 -1.67
CA ARG A 128 3.37 0.22 -2.01
C ARG A 128 4.18 -0.47 -0.93
N LEU A 129 3.84 -0.23 0.33
CA LEU A 129 4.45 -0.90 1.49
C LEU A 129 4.25 -2.41 1.48
N LYS A 130 3.10 -2.87 0.97
CA LYS A 130 2.83 -4.30 0.76
C LYS A 130 3.41 -4.84 -0.56
N GLY A 131 4.26 -4.07 -1.23
CA GLY A 131 4.95 -4.48 -2.45
C GLY A 131 4.16 -4.29 -3.74
N TYR A 132 3.01 -3.63 -3.72
CA TYR A 132 2.27 -3.34 -4.95
C TYR A 132 2.94 -2.20 -5.74
N ARG A 133 2.91 -2.29 -7.08
CA ARG A 133 3.20 -1.14 -7.94
C ARG A 133 1.94 -0.31 -8.02
N VAL A 134 1.96 0.93 -7.53
CA VAL A 134 0.75 1.78 -7.46
C VAL A 134 0.95 3.09 -8.19
N MET A 135 0.08 3.37 -9.16
CA MET A 135 -0.02 4.64 -9.89
C MET A 135 -1.40 5.28 -9.63
N SER A 136 -1.54 6.57 -9.92
CA SER A 136 -2.80 7.30 -9.78
C SER A 136 -3.17 8.04 -11.07
N ALA A 137 -4.47 8.18 -11.33
CA ALA A 137 -5.01 9.00 -12.42
C ALA A 137 -6.13 9.91 -11.89
N GLN A 138 -6.10 11.20 -12.27
CA GLN A 138 -7.06 12.22 -11.82
C GLN A 138 -8.15 12.53 -12.86
N GLY A 139 -8.13 11.86 -14.00
CA GLY A 139 -9.06 12.13 -15.08
C GLY A 139 -9.04 11.09 -16.19
N ARG A 140 -9.87 11.33 -17.22
CA ARG A 140 -10.02 10.43 -18.36
C ARG A 140 -8.72 10.28 -19.14
N THR A 141 -8.05 11.38 -19.46
CA THR A 141 -6.83 11.37 -20.28
C THR A 141 -5.71 10.60 -19.61
N GLU A 142 -5.49 10.85 -18.31
CA GLU A 142 -4.51 10.11 -17.51
C GLU A 142 -4.88 8.63 -17.35
N LEU A 143 -6.17 8.33 -17.12
CA LEU A 143 -6.65 6.96 -17.08
C LEU A 143 -6.34 6.23 -18.40
N ASP A 144 -6.68 6.84 -19.54
CA ASP A 144 -6.44 6.26 -20.85
C ASP A 144 -4.94 6.01 -21.08
N ALA A 145 -4.07 6.95 -20.70
CA ALA A 145 -2.62 6.78 -20.77
C ALA A 145 -2.09 5.67 -19.84
N MET A 146 -2.61 5.58 -18.61
CA MET A 146 -2.20 4.56 -17.63
C MET A 146 -2.67 3.17 -18.02
N LEU A 147 -3.87 3.02 -18.59
CA LEU A 147 -4.34 1.72 -19.08
C LEU A 147 -3.40 1.15 -20.14
N THR A 148 -2.84 2.01 -21.01
CA THR A 148 -1.89 1.59 -22.05
C THR A 148 -0.49 1.35 -21.50
N ARG A 149 0.06 2.31 -20.75
CA ARG A 149 1.49 2.30 -20.36
C ARG A 149 1.77 1.48 -19.11
N PHE A 150 0.85 1.54 -18.14
CA PHE A 150 1.02 0.88 -16.85
C PHE A 150 0.33 -0.50 -16.83
N ALA A 151 -0.66 -0.74 -17.70
CA ALA A 151 -1.38 -2.00 -17.83
C ALA A 151 -1.78 -2.59 -16.47
N PRO A 152 -2.64 -1.89 -15.69
CA PRO A 152 -2.97 -2.30 -14.33
C PRO A 152 -3.72 -3.64 -14.31
N GLU A 153 -3.41 -4.46 -13.32
CA GLU A 153 -4.14 -5.69 -13.00
C GLU A 153 -5.35 -5.42 -12.11
N ALA A 154 -5.34 -4.30 -11.37
CA ALA A 154 -6.47 -3.85 -10.60
C ALA A 154 -6.61 -2.33 -10.64
N VAL A 155 -7.85 -1.86 -10.57
CA VAL A 155 -8.21 -0.44 -10.58
C VAL A 155 -9.10 -0.15 -9.38
N LEU A 156 -8.66 0.76 -8.52
CA LEU A 156 -9.46 1.33 -7.43
C LEU A 156 -10.14 2.61 -7.93
N LEU A 157 -11.47 2.68 -7.82
CA LEU A 157 -12.25 3.85 -8.21
C LEU A 157 -12.83 4.52 -6.97
N ASP A 158 -12.48 5.78 -6.72
CA ASP A 158 -13.19 6.60 -5.72
C ASP A 158 -14.55 7.04 -6.29
N LEU A 159 -15.64 6.58 -5.67
CA LEU A 159 -17.01 6.73 -6.17
C LEU A 159 -17.81 7.82 -5.45
N ASP A 160 -17.28 8.36 -4.36
CA ASP A 160 -17.97 9.38 -3.56
C ASP A 160 -18.18 10.67 -4.35
N THR A 161 -17.31 10.95 -5.32
CA THR A 161 -17.41 12.14 -6.17
C THR A 161 -17.67 11.75 -7.63
N ARG A 162 -18.65 12.43 -8.24
CA ARG A 162 -18.97 12.30 -9.67
C ARG A 162 -19.22 10.83 -10.08
N PHE A 163 -20.06 10.12 -9.33
CA PHE A 163 -20.35 8.69 -9.52
C PHE A 163 -20.53 8.28 -10.99
N GLY A 164 -21.42 8.96 -11.74
CA GLY A 164 -21.66 8.64 -13.16
C GLY A 164 -20.40 8.72 -14.03
N ARG A 165 -19.52 9.69 -13.76
CA ARG A 165 -18.22 9.82 -14.46
C ARG A 165 -17.27 8.68 -14.11
N LYS A 166 -17.25 8.24 -12.85
CA LYS A 166 -16.40 7.12 -12.38
C LYS A 166 -16.92 5.77 -12.90
N ILE A 167 -18.22 5.61 -13.06
CA ILE A 167 -18.79 4.45 -13.76
C ILE A 167 -18.38 4.43 -15.24
N ALA A 168 -18.36 5.58 -15.92
CA ALA A 168 -17.82 5.67 -17.28
C ALA A 168 -16.33 5.28 -17.36
N TYR A 169 -15.56 5.49 -16.28
CA TYR A 169 -14.20 4.98 -16.19
C TYR A 169 -14.17 3.45 -16.04
N ALA A 170 -15.04 2.86 -15.22
CA ALA A 170 -15.17 1.40 -15.14
C ALA A 170 -15.46 0.76 -16.51
N VAL A 171 -16.37 1.35 -17.30
CA VAL A 171 -16.64 0.90 -18.68
C VAL A 171 -15.35 0.88 -19.52
N ARG A 172 -14.56 1.97 -19.48
CA ARG A 172 -13.30 2.04 -20.23
C ARG A 172 -12.30 0.99 -19.79
N VAL A 173 -12.18 0.77 -18.48
CA VAL A 173 -11.29 -0.28 -17.93
C VAL A 173 -11.73 -1.63 -18.46
N ARG A 174 -13.01 -1.98 -18.41
CA ARG A 174 -13.53 -3.26 -18.91
C ARG A 174 -13.32 -3.46 -20.41
N GLN A 175 -13.45 -2.39 -21.19
CA GLN A 175 -13.24 -2.44 -22.64
C GLN A 175 -11.77 -2.70 -23.01
N ARG A 176 -10.81 -2.14 -22.27
CA ARG A 176 -9.38 -2.24 -22.59
C ARG A 176 -8.62 -3.32 -21.82
N MET A 177 -9.08 -3.65 -20.62
CA MET A 177 -8.40 -4.53 -19.67
C MET A 177 -9.37 -5.60 -19.18
N ARG A 178 -9.69 -6.58 -20.03
CA ARG A 178 -10.71 -7.60 -19.74
C ARG A 178 -10.45 -8.43 -18.47
N GLY A 179 -9.18 -8.58 -18.08
CA GLY A 179 -8.78 -9.29 -16.85
C GLY A 179 -8.51 -8.38 -15.64
N ALA A 180 -8.64 -7.06 -15.77
CA ALA A 180 -8.37 -6.16 -14.65
C ALA A 180 -9.53 -6.18 -13.66
N ARG A 181 -9.20 -6.30 -12.37
CA ARG A 181 -10.16 -6.21 -11.28
C ARG A 181 -10.53 -4.75 -11.02
N VAL A 182 -11.81 -4.43 -10.99
CA VAL A 182 -12.34 -3.09 -10.78
C VAL A 182 -13.02 -3.04 -9.41
N VAL A 183 -12.41 -2.29 -8.48
CA VAL A 183 -12.86 -2.14 -7.11
C VAL A 183 -13.42 -0.73 -6.93
N GLY A 184 -14.68 -0.62 -6.51
CA GLY A 184 -15.27 0.63 -6.09
C GLY A 184 -14.96 0.95 -4.63
N LEU A 185 -14.63 2.20 -4.33
CA LEU A 185 -14.50 2.73 -2.97
C LEU A 185 -15.59 3.78 -2.76
N ALA A 186 -16.45 3.58 -1.77
CA ALA A 186 -17.53 4.52 -1.47
C ALA A 186 -17.77 4.63 0.04
N SER A 187 -18.02 5.82 0.55
CA SER A 187 -18.47 6.05 1.92
C SER A 187 -19.84 5.41 2.18
N ARG A 188 -20.70 5.34 1.15
CA ARG A 188 -22.05 4.72 1.19
C ARG A 188 -22.21 3.59 0.15
N PRO A 189 -21.64 2.40 0.40
CA PRO A 189 -21.54 1.34 -0.61
C PRO A 189 -22.88 0.73 -1.04
N ARG A 190 -23.93 0.80 -0.19
CA ARG A 190 -25.26 0.20 -0.45
C ARG A 190 -25.95 0.76 -1.70
N MET A 191 -25.66 2.02 -2.07
CA MET A 191 -26.25 2.63 -3.27
C MET A 191 -25.52 2.22 -4.56
N VAL A 192 -24.33 1.62 -4.46
CA VAL A 192 -23.47 1.30 -5.60
C VAL A 192 -23.37 -0.20 -5.88
N SER A 193 -23.79 -1.04 -4.93
CA SER A 193 -23.50 -2.49 -4.88
C SER A 193 -24.06 -3.31 -6.05
N GLN A 194 -24.90 -2.71 -6.90
CA GLN A 194 -25.57 -3.38 -8.03
C GLN A 194 -24.90 -3.13 -9.38
N ASN A 195 -23.79 -2.37 -9.43
CA ASN A 195 -23.15 -2.06 -10.69
C ASN A 195 -22.27 -3.22 -11.20
N ARG A 196 -22.73 -3.90 -12.26
CA ARG A 196 -22.02 -5.04 -12.90
C ARG A 196 -20.63 -4.70 -13.45
N LEU A 197 -20.27 -3.42 -13.55
CA LEU A 197 -18.96 -2.99 -14.02
C LEU A 197 -17.89 -3.03 -12.93
N LEU A 198 -18.29 -3.19 -11.66
CA LEU A 198 -17.43 -3.31 -10.49
C LEU A 198 -17.43 -4.77 -10.01
N ASP A 199 -16.26 -5.33 -9.73
CA ASP A 199 -16.16 -6.68 -9.17
C ASP A 199 -16.50 -6.67 -7.67
N VAL A 200 -16.17 -5.59 -6.97
CA VAL A 200 -16.42 -5.43 -5.55
C VAL A 200 -16.52 -3.95 -5.20
N THR A 201 -17.37 -3.61 -4.24
CA THR A 201 -17.47 -2.26 -3.68
C THR A 201 -17.13 -2.31 -2.20
N LEU A 202 -16.17 -1.51 -1.76
CA LEU A 202 -15.74 -1.40 -0.38
C LEU A 202 -16.19 -0.09 0.25
N ARG A 203 -16.43 -0.13 1.56
CA ARG A 203 -16.66 1.08 2.36
C ARG A 203 -15.36 1.85 2.52
N LYS A 204 -15.42 3.18 2.37
CA LYS A 204 -14.30 4.09 2.65
C LYS A 204 -14.37 4.59 4.11
N PRO A 205 -13.28 4.53 4.91
CA PRO A 205 -12.01 3.92 4.57
C PRO A 205 -12.08 2.40 4.75
N ALA A 206 -11.46 1.65 3.84
CA ALA A 206 -11.34 0.21 3.91
C ALA A 206 -10.03 -0.15 4.63
N PRO A 207 -10.04 -1.07 5.61
CA PRO A 207 -8.81 -1.61 6.18
C PRO A 207 -7.93 -2.25 5.10
N LEU A 208 -6.61 -2.14 5.21
CA LEU A 208 -5.64 -2.64 4.23
C LEU A 208 -5.83 -4.12 3.92
N ARG A 209 -6.13 -4.94 4.93
CA ARG A 209 -6.42 -6.37 4.73
C ARG A 209 -7.56 -6.61 3.72
N ILE A 210 -8.65 -5.86 3.88
CA ILE A 210 -9.84 -5.97 3.04
C ILE A 210 -9.53 -5.42 1.64
N LEU A 211 -8.76 -4.34 1.57
CA LEU A 211 -8.29 -3.80 0.30
C LEU A 211 -7.43 -4.82 -0.45
N MET A 212 -6.51 -5.51 0.23
CA MET A 212 -5.65 -6.53 -0.38
C MET A 212 -6.46 -7.75 -0.85
N GLU A 213 -7.40 -8.23 -0.04
CA GLU A 213 -8.33 -9.32 -0.42
C GLU A 213 -9.14 -8.94 -1.66
N ALA A 214 -9.69 -7.73 -1.69
CA ALA A 214 -10.45 -7.20 -2.82
C ALA A 214 -9.63 -7.03 -4.10
N LEU A 215 -8.30 -6.98 -4.01
CA LEU A 215 -7.39 -6.88 -5.14
C LEU A 215 -6.95 -8.27 -5.67
N GLN A 216 -7.24 -9.37 -4.98
CA GLN A 216 -6.90 -10.73 -5.43
C GLN A 216 -7.58 -11.05 -6.77
N PRO A 217 -7.01 -11.89 -7.66
CA PRO A 217 -7.71 -12.29 -8.87
C PRO A 217 -8.98 -13.08 -8.51
N VAL A 218 -9.99 -13.04 -9.37
CA VAL A 218 -11.12 -13.98 -9.28
C VAL A 218 -10.62 -15.28 -9.91
N ASN A 219 -10.52 -16.35 -9.11
CA ASN A 219 -10.19 -17.69 -9.62
C ASN A 219 -11.32 -18.24 -10.48
#